data_AF-A0AAD5EP96-F1
#
_entry.id   AF-A0AAD5EP96-F1
#
_cell.length_a   1.000
_cell.length_b   1.000
_cell.length_c   1.000
_cell.angle_alpha   90.00
_cell.angle_beta   90.00
_cell.angle_gamma   90.00
#
_symmetry.space_group_name_H-M   'P 1'
#
loop_
_entity.id
_entity.type
_entity.pdbx_description
1 polymer ?
#
loop_
_entity_poly.entity_id
_entity_poly.type
_entity_poly.pdbx_seq_one_letter_code
_entity_poly.pdbx_strand_id
1 'polypeptide(L)'
;MPYTIKVRVYQTNTNAYFHIVEKGCWHYAKGAEWSEHNGVLTLTMGDSGTSGMLRFKTEQGKEAFFIAMGVHNYKPWVDTVTGLADDVTCVKALPEYYGNASDRTRSRESQRTSQSILNIDRRTIATEYKVSQGNDLELNIIIN
;
A
#
# COMPACT_ATOMS: atom_id res chain seq x y z
N MET A 1 -14.41 10.36 -10.98
CA MET A 1 -15.21 9.12 -10.85
C MET A 1 -14.57 8.29 -9.74
N PRO A 2 -15.33 7.68 -8.80
CA PRO A 2 -14.71 6.97 -7.69
C PRO A 2 -13.90 5.75 -8.16
N TYR A 3 -12.88 5.40 -7.39
CA TYR A 3 -12.09 4.19 -7.56
C TYR A 3 -12.13 3.35 -6.29
N THR A 4 -12.10 2.04 -6.44
CA THR A 4 -11.91 1.11 -5.33
C THR A 4 -10.66 0.26 -5.56
N ILE A 5 -9.92 -0.04 -4.49
CA ILE A 5 -8.86 -1.06 -4.49
C ILE A 5 -9.20 -2.07 -3.41
N LYS A 6 -9.61 -3.26 -3.84
CA LYS A 6 -9.81 -4.42 -2.95
C LYS A 6 -8.45 -5.06 -2.67
N VAL A 7 -8.10 -5.19 -1.40
CA VAL A 7 -6.80 -5.70 -0.96
C VAL A 7 -6.98 -7.11 -0.37
N ARG A 8 -6.16 -8.05 -0.86
CA ARG A 8 -6.04 -9.39 -0.27
C ARG A 8 -4.61 -9.61 0.23
N VAL A 9 -4.48 -9.97 1.50
CA VAL A 9 -3.18 -10.25 2.13
C VAL A 9 -3.01 -11.76 2.26
N TYR A 10 -1.89 -12.26 1.75
CA TYR A 10 -1.48 -13.66 1.82
C TYR A 10 -0.18 -13.75 2.60
N GLN A 11 -0.21 -14.36 3.78
CA GLN A 11 0.99 -14.69 4.56
C GLN A 11 1.31 -16.15 4.34
N THR A 12 2.21 -16.43 3.41
CA THR A 12 2.51 -17.79 2.95
C THR A 12 3.66 -18.42 3.72
N ASN A 13 4.53 -17.61 4.31
CA ASN A 13 5.60 -18.09 5.19
C ASN A 13 5.19 -17.97 6.65
N THR A 14 5.19 -19.12 7.33
CA THR A 14 4.69 -19.28 8.69
C THR A 14 5.73 -18.97 9.78
N ASN A 15 6.94 -18.55 9.42
CA ASN A 15 8.00 -18.25 10.39
C ASN A 15 7.82 -16.90 11.12
N ALA A 16 6.90 -16.05 10.67
CA ALA A 16 6.46 -14.84 11.34
C ALA A 16 5.05 -14.47 10.89
N TYR A 17 4.32 -13.73 11.72
CA TYR A 17 2.99 -13.23 11.40
C TYR A 17 2.97 -11.70 11.44
N PHE A 18 2.39 -11.07 10.42
CA PHE A 18 2.30 -9.61 10.30
C PHE A 18 0.89 -9.12 10.58
N HIS A 19 0.79 -8.01 11.30
CA HIS A 19 -0.46 -7.29 11.50
C HIS A 19 -0.42 -5.95 10.79
N ILE A 20 -1.57 -5.53 10.26
CA ILE A 20 -1.76 -4.14 9.87
C ILE A 20 -1.86 -3.34 11.18
N VAL A 21 -0.90 -2.46 11.41
CA VAL A 21 -0.82 -1.61 12.62
C VAL A 21 -1.22 -0.16 12.35
N GLU A 22 -1.39 0.22 11.07
CA GLU A 22 -1.83 1.55 10.69
C GLU A 22 -2.44 1.55 9.28
N LYS A 23 -3.50 2.33 9.09
CA LYS A 23 -4.15 2.58 7.80
C LYS A 23 -4.17 4.09 7.57
N GLY A 24 -3.53 4.56 6.50
CA GLY A 24 -3.47 5.97 6.12
C GLY A 24 -4.36 6.26 4.91
N CYS A 25 -4.92 7.46 4.85
CA CYS A 25 -5.68 7.99 3.72
C CYS A 25 -5.12 9.35 3.32
N TRP A 26 -4.91 9.57 2.02
CA TRP A 26 -4.54 10.88 1.52
C TRP A 26 -5.79 11.72 1.19
N HIS A 27 -5.69 13.03 1.38
CA HIS A 27 -6.84 13.93 1.38
C HIS A 27 -7.23 14.48 -0.01
N TYR A 28 -6.38 14.28 -1.03
CA TYR A 28 -6.70 14.72 -2.41
C TYR A 28 -7.90 13.95 -2.98
N ALA A 29 -8.43 14.44 -4.11
CA ALA A 29 -9.47 13.76 -4.87
C ALA A 29 -10.73 13.40 -4.04
N LYS A 30 -11.15 14.32 -3.17
CA LYS A 30 -12.27 14.14 -2.21
C LYS A 30 -11.99 13.08 -1.13
N GLY A 31 -10.71 12.82 -0.85
CA GLY A 31 -10.26 11.92 0.18
C GLY A 31 -10.30 10.45 -0.22
N ALA A 32 -9.95 9.62 0.76
CA ALA A 32 -10.03 8.18 0.69
C ALA A 32 -10.48 7.61 2.03
N GLU A 33 -11.05 6.41 2.01
CA GLU A 33 -11.49 5.69 3.20
C GLU A 33 -11.12 4.22 3.11
N TRP A 34 -10.75 3.64 4.25
CA TRP A 34 -10.58 2.20 4.39
C TRP A 34 -11.84 1.61 5.01
N SER A 35 -12.38 0.57 4.39
CA SER A 35 -13.45 -0.25 4.95
C SER A 35 -13.02 -1.71 5.02
N GLU A 36 -13.63 -2.46 5.92
CA GLU A 36 -13.36 -3.89 6.10
C GLU A 36 -14.68 -4.63 6.33
N HIS A 37 -15.00 -5.55 5.42
CA HIS A 37 -16.23 -6.33 5.47
C HIS A 37 -15.92 -7.79 5.18
N ASN A 38 -16.30 -8.69 6.09
CA ASN A 38 -16.06 -10.14 5.96
C ASN A 38 -14.59 -10.49 5.66
N GLY A 39 -13.65 -9.78 6.31
CA GLY A 39 -12.21 -9.97 6.12
C GLY A 39 -11.67 -9.42 4.79
N VAL A 40 -12.48 -8.70 4.00
CA VAL A 40 -12.05 -8.02 2.78
C VAL A 40 -11.79 -6.56 3.08
N LEU A 41 -10.54 -6.15 2.91
CA LEU A 41 -10.10 -4.77 3.08
C LEU A 41 -10.24 -4.00 1.77
N THR A 42 -10.87 -2.83 1.79
CA THR A 42 -11.09 -2.01 0.58
C THR A 42 -10.71 -0.56 0.83
N LEU A 43 -9.94 0.01 -0.10
CA LEU A 43 -9.69 1.45 -0.18
C LEU A 43 -10.65 2.07 -1.18
N THR A 44 -11.53 2.96 -0.74
CA THR A 44 -12.39 3.76 -1.61
C THR A 44 -11.79 5.15 -1.78
N MET A 45 -11.75 5.66 -3.01
CA MET A 45 -11.20 6.97 -3.36
C MET A 45 -12.22 7.76 -4.17
N GLY A 46 -12.39 9.05 -3.87
CA GLY A 46 -13.41 9.87 -4.53
C GLY A 46 -13.12 10.19 -6.00
N ASP A 47 -11.85 10.22 -6.39
CA ASP A 47 -11.38 10.34 -7.78
C ASP A 47 -9.93 9.87 -7.93
N SER A 48 -9.40 9.91 -9.16
CA SER A 48 -7.96 9.79 -9.42
C SER A 48 -7.18 10.93 -8.76
N GLY A 49 -5.97 10.65 -8.28
CA GLY A 49 -5.07 11.63 -7.67
C GLY A 49 -4.88 11.49 -6.16
N THR A 50 -5.43 10.44 -5.55
CA THR A 50 -5.25 10.14 -4.11
C THR A 50 -4.80 8.69 -3.89
N SER A 51 -4.62 8.32 -2.61
CA SER A 51 -4.09 7.02 -2.21
C SER A 51 -4.43 6.68 -0.77
N GLY A 52 -4.13 5.44 -0.40
CA GLY A 52 -4.06 4.97 0.97
C GLY A 52 -2.74 4.23 1.21
N MET A 53 -2.48 3.96 2.48
CA MET A 53 -1.29 3.23 2.91
C MET A 53 -1.64 2.24 4.01
N LEU A 54 -1.02 1.07 3.96
CA LEU A 54 -1.08 0.06 5.01
C LEU A 54 0.33 -0.14 5.58
N ARG A 55 0.48 0.02 6.89
CA ARG A 55 1.73 -0.32 7.58
C ARG A 55 1.57 -1.64 8.31
N PHE A 56 2.53 -2.53 8.10
CA PHE A 56 2.58 -3.86 8.68
C PHE A 56 3.75 -3.95 9.67
N LYS A 57 3.52 -4.67 10.77
CA LYS A 57 4.57 -5.06 11.72
C LYS A 57 4.38 -6.51 12.14
N THR A 58 5.48 -7.19 12.39
CA THR A 58 5.47 -8.49 13.09
C THR A 58 4.96 -8.34 14.51
N GLU A 59 4.45 -9.42 15.11
CA GLU A 59 4.04 -9.47 16.53
C GLU A 59 5.12 -8.94 17.48
N GLN A 60 6.39 -9.27 17.20
CA GLN A 60 7.54 -8.86 18.01
C GLN A 60 8.06 -7.46 17.64
N GLY A 61 7.49 -6.81 16.62
CA GLY A 61 7.86 -5.48 16.16
C GLY A 61 9.22 -5.37 15.45
N LYS A 62 9.89 -6.50 15.16
CA LYS A 62 11.25 -6.53 14.58
C LYS A 62 11.27 -6.21 13.09
N GLU A 63 10.30 -6.75 12.36
CA GLU A 63 10.13 -6.46 10.93
C GLU A 63 8.96 -5.50 10.73
N ALA A 64 9.18 -4.48 9.91
CA ALA A 64 8.17 -3.50 9.52
C ALA A 64 8.29 -3.15 8.04
N PHE A 65 7.15 -2.97 7.39
CA PHE A 65 7.06 -2.47 6.03
C PHE A 65 5.76 -1.69 5.85
N PHE A 66 5.67 -0.89 4.79
CA PHE A 66 4.41 -0.31 4.37
C PHE A 66 4.19 -0.56 2.89
N ILE A 67 2.92 -0.44 2.50
CA ILE A 67 2.50 -0.45 1.11
C ILE A 67 1.63 0.77 0.88
N ALA A 68 2.03 1.64 -0.04
CA ALA A 68 1.24 2.74 -0.54
C ALA A 68 0.59 2.33 -1.87
N MET A 69 -0.68 2.66 -2.05
CA MET A 69 -1.43 2.33 -3.26
C MET A 69 -2.50 3.37 -3.55
N GLY A 70 -2.73 3.64 -4.83
CA GLY A 70 -3.76 4.58 -5.23
C GLY A 70 -3.88 4.66 -6.74
N VAL A 71 -4.45 5.77 -7.20
CA VAL A 71 -4.61 6.05 -8.63
C VAL A 71 -3.99 7.40 -8.94
N HIS A 72 -3.14 7.45 -9.95
CA HIS A 72 -2.54 8.68 -10.45
C HIS A 72 -2.78 8.77 -11.96
N ASN A 73 -3.27 9.91 -12.46
CA ASN A 73 -3.59 10.13 -13.87
C ASN A 73 -4.37 8.95 -14.48
N TYR A 74 -5.42 8.52 -13.77
CA TYR A 74 -6.36 7.45 -14.15
C TYR A 74 -5.76 6.04 -14.27
N LYS A 75 -4.54 5.82 -13.76
CA LYS A 75 -3.91 4.49 -13.68
C LYS A 75 -3.55 4.12 -12.24
N PRO A 76 -3.69 2.84 -11.84
CA PRO A 76 -3.27 2.39 -10.52
C PRO A 76 -1.76 2.51 -10.35
N TRP A 77 -1.34 2.60 -9.10
CA TRP A 77 0.05 2.50 -8.70
C TRP A 77 0.18 1.80 -7.34
N VAL A 78 1.34 1.19 -7.10
CA VAL A 78 1.73 0.61 -5.80
C VAL A 78 3.21 0.85 -5.53
N ASP A 79 3.55 1.06 -4.26
CA ASP A 79 4.92 1.11 -3.77
C ASP A 79 5.03 0.35 -2.46
N THR A 80 6.01 -0.54 -2.37
CA THR A 80 6.34 -1.33 -1.18
C THR A 80 7.65 -0.85 -0.59
N VAL A 81 7.73 -0.77 0.74
CA VAL A 81 8.92 -0.28 1.44
C VAL A 81 9.15 -1.08 2.70
N THR A 82 10.32 -1.70 2.79
CA THR A 82 10.74 -2.52 3.93
C THR A 82 11.83 -1.81 4.73
N GLY A 83 12.20 -2.37 5.90
CA GLY A 83 13.29 -1.85 6.73
C GLY A 83 12.96 -0.50 7.36
N LEU A 84 11.70 -0.32 7.77
CA LEU A 84 11.24 0.94 8.36
C LEU A 84 11.80 1.13 9.77
N ALA A 85 12.27 2.34 10.07
CA ALA A 85 12.46 2.78 11.45
C ALA A 85 11.09 2.97 12.14
N ASP A 86 11.08 2.91 13.47
CA ASP A 86 9.84 2.92 14.26
C ASP A 86 9.02 4.20 14.12
N ASP A 87 9.66 5.33 13.81
CA ASP A 87 9.02 6.63 13.63
C ASP A 87 8.48 6.86 12.20
N VAL A 88 8.69 5.91 11.28
CA VAL A 88 8.17 5.95 9.92
C VAL A 88 6.75 5.39 9.89
N THR A 89 5.80 6.22 10.32
CA THR A 89 4.34 5.94 10.33
C THR A 89 3.68 6.29 8.99
N CYS A 90 2.43 5.88 8.79
CA CYS A 90 1.67 6.29 7.61
C CYS A 90 1.50 7.82 7.57
N VAL A 91 1.27 8.45 8.74
CA VAL A 91 1.15 9.91 8.84
C VAL A 91 2.40 10.63 8.35
N LYS A 92 3.59 10.10 8.66
CA LYS A 92 4.88 10.67 8.22
C LYS A 92 5.19 10.37 6.76
N ALA A 93 4.99 9.13 6.32
CA ALA A 93 5.45 8.65 5.02
C ALA A 93 4.49 8.95 3.86
N LEU A 94 3.17 8.91 4.08
CA LEU A 94 2.18 9.12 3.01
C LEU A 94 2.27 10.49 2.33
N PRO A 95 2.51 11.62 3.05
CA PRO A 95 2.73 12.92 2.43
C PRO A 95 3.90 12.96 1.43
N GLU A 96 4.91 12.11 1.59
CA GLU A 96 6.11 12.12 0.73
C GLU A 96 5.79 11.78 -0.74
N TYR A 97 4.68 11.10 -1.01
CA TYR A 97 4.22 10.82 -2.38
C TYR A 97 3.62 12.05 -3.09
N TYR A 98 3.31 13.10 -2.36
CA TYR A 98 2.59 14.29 -2.85
C TYR A 98 3.35 15.61 -2.66
N GLY A 99 4.48 15.57 -1.95
CA GLY A 99 5.35 16.72 -1.74
C GLY A 99 6.29 16.99 -2.93
N ASN A 100 7.44 17.60 -2.61
CA ASN A 100 8.49 17.90 -3.58
C ASN A 100 8.98 16.64 -4.30
N ALA A 101 9.59 16.82 -5.49
CA ALA A 101 10.15 15.73 -6.26
C ALA A 101 11.13 14.88 -5.42
N SER A 102 10.72 13.64 -5.14
CA SER A 102 11.46 12.67 -4.33
C SER A 102 11.37 11.29 -4.98
N ASP A 103 12.05 10.28 -4.41
CA ASP A 103 11.88 8.89 -4.85
C ASP A 103 10.43 8.41 -4.68
N ARG A 104 9.71 8.89 -3.68
CA ARG A 104 8.30 8.55 -3.43
C ARG A 104 7.39 9.15 -4.50
N THR A 105 7.60 10.42 -4.83
CA THR A 105 6.89 11.12 -5.91
C THR A 105 7.12 10.39 -7.24
N ARG A 106 8.37 10.05 -7.57
CA ARG A 106 8.73 9.25 -8.76
C ARG A 106 8.09 7.86 -8.73
N SER A 107 8.01 7.23 -7.56
CA SER A 107 7.38 5.92 -7.41
C SER A 107 5.90 5.96 -7.79
N ARG A 108 5.13 6.91 -7.26
CA ARG A 108 3.73 7.15 -7.67
C ARG A 108 3.60 7.42 -9.17
N GLU A 109 4.47 8.28 -9.71
CA GLU A 109 4.45 8.69 -11.12
C GLU A 109 4.82 7.57 -12.09
N SER A 110 5.58 6.58 -11.63
CA SER A 110 5.91 5.40 -12.43
C SER A 110 4.71 4.49 -12.72
N GLN A 111 3.59 4.64 -11.99
CA GLN A 111 2.35 3.88 -12.19
C GLN A 111 2.59 2.36 -12.25
N ARG A 112 3.54 1.86 -11.44
CA ARG A 112 3.85 0.43 -11.35
C ARG A 112 2.68 -0.33 -10.76
N THR A 113 2.34 -1.46 -11.39
CA THR A 113 1.26 -2.35 -10.93
C THR A 113 1.76 -3.56 -10.15
N SER A 114 3.07 -3.73 -10.03
CA SER A 114 3.67 -4.76 -9.21
C SER A 114 5.05 -4.39 -8.68
N GLN A 115 5.45 -5.04 -7.59
CA GLN A 115 6.77 -4.93 -6.99
C GLN A 115 7.06 -6.18 -6.16
N SER A 116 8.34 -6.57 -6.06
CA SER A 116 8.81 -7.63 -5.18
C SER A 116 10.10 -7.18 -4.52
N ILE A 117 10.16 -7.22 -3.19
CA ILE A 117 11.31 -6.75 -2.39
C ILE A 117 11.69 -7.83 -1.40
N LEU A 118 12.97 -8.21 -1.41
CA LEU A 118 13.59 -9.00 -0.34
C LEU A 118 14.01 -8.05 0.79
N ASN A 119 13.46 -8.23 1.99
CA ASN A 119 13.87 -7.47 3.16
C ASN A 119 15.18 -8.01 3.76
N ILE A 120 15.70 -7.32 4.77
CA ILE A 120 16.97 -7.69 5.42
C ILE A 120 16.89 -9.03 6.15
N ASP A 121 15.68 -9.43 6.59
CA ASP A 121 15.37 -10.70 7.24
C ASP A 121 15.09 -11.84 6.24
N ARG A 122 15.40 -11.63 4.95
CA ARG A 122 15.23 -12.60 3.85
C ARG A 122 13.79 -13.01 3.59
N ARG A 123 12.85 -12.13 3.89
CA ARG A 123 11.43 -12.23 3.55
C ARG A 123 11.13 -11.43 2.27
N THR A 124 10.39 -12.04 1.36
CA THR A 124 9.91 -11.38 0.15
C THR A 124 8.54 -10.77 0.40
N ILE A 125 8.44 -9.45 0.23
CA ILE A 125 7.16 -8.72 0.21
C ILE A 125 6.86 -8.40 -1.25
N ALA A 126 5.80 -9.01 -1.78
CA ALA A 126 5.35 -8.79 -3.14
C ALA A 126 3.96 -8.14 -3.16
N THR A 127 3.77 -7.23 -4.11
CA THR A 127 2.50 -6.57 -4.39
C THR A 127 2.19 -6.68 -5.87
N GLU A 128 0.96 -7.04 -6.22
CA GLU A 128 0.55 -7.20 -7.61
C GLU A 128 -0.93 -6.88 -7.79
N TYR A 129 -1.25 -5.96 -8.68
CA TYR A 129 -2.64 -5.75 -9.10
C TYR A 129 -3.10 -6.91 -9.98
N LYS A 130 -4.06 -7.69 -9.47
CA LYS A 130 -4.78 -8.71 -10.23
C LYS A 130 -5.75 -8.08 -11.23
N VAL A 131 -6.35 -6.94 -10.86
CA VAL A 131 -7.17 -6.11 -11.74
C VAL A 131 -6.61 -4.70 -11.72
N SER A 132 -6.09 -4.25 -12.86
CA SER A 132 -5.36 -2.98 -13.00
C SER A 132 -6.01 -1.99 -14.00
N GLN A 133 -7.21 -2.32 -14.48
CA GLN A 133 -7.98 -1.52 -15.44
C GLN A 133 -9.37 -1.23 -14.88
N GLY A 134 -9.97 -0.13 -15.34
CA GLY A 134 -11.27 0.33 -14.84
C GLY A 134 -11.17 0.95 -13.45
N ASN A 135 -12.31 0.99 -12.76
CA ASN A 135 -12.46 1.70 -11.49
C ASN A 135 -12.45 0.76 -10.27
N ASP A 136 -12.72 -0.52 -10.48
CA ASP A 136 -12.75 -1.56 -9.44
C ASP A 136 -11.50 -2.43 -9.53
N LEU A 137 -10.48 -2.03 -8.78
CA LEU A 137 -9.15 -2.62 -8.82
C LEU A 137 -9.02 -3.70 -7.75
N GLU A 138 -8.14 -4.67 -7.97
CA GLU A 138 -7.81 -5.70 -6.99
C GLU A 138 -6.29 -5.82 -6.83
N LEU A 139 -5.79 -5.69 -5.60
CA LEU A 139 -4.39 -5.79 -5.23
C LEU A 139 -4.16 -7.00 -4.32
N ASN A 140 -3.21 -7.84 -4.70
CA ASN A 140 -2.67 -8.88 -3.82
C ASN A 140 -1.41 -8.38 -3.14
N ILE A 141 -1.31 -8.66 -1.84
CA ILE A 141 -0.11 -8.49 -1.02
C ILE A 141 0.32 -9.87 -0.57
N ILE A 142 1.52 -10.30 -0.93
CA ILE A 142 2.06 -11.63 -0.65
C ILE A 142 3.31 -11.47 0.23
N ILE A 143 3.29 -12.11 1.39
CA ILE A 143 4.34 -12.06 2.42
C ILE A 143 4.89 -13.48 2.55
N ASN A 144 6.09 -13.69 2.01
CA ASN A 144 6.73 -15.01 1.87
C ASN A 144 8.15 -15.03 2.41
#